data_AF-A0AAJ2J7W8-F1
#
_entry.id   AF-A0AAJ2J7W8-F1
#
_cell.length_a   1.000
_cell.length_b   1.000
_cell.length_c   1.000
_cell.angle_alpha   90.00
_cell.angle_beta   90.00
_cell.angle_gamma   90.00
#
_symmetry.space_group_name_H-M   'P 1'
#
loop_
_entity.id
_entity.type
_entity.pdbx_description
1 polymer ?
#
loop_
_entity_poly.entity_id
_entity_poly.type
_entity_poly.pdbx_seq_one_letter_code
_entity_poly.pdbx_strand_id
1 'polypeptide(L)'
;MKHKLWLFGLFSLLIMGKLSAAPQELECVNYFSKLEKPTAQSQFETYTKVGECLKYLPTNRVLLKNIINTYKLIFQVNPSHYHLESFMPFYIENQLIVDEAVRDVVLDEAERQEFFLRLTTAKREFIEGNG
;
A
#
# COMPACT_ATOMS: atom_id res chain seq x y z
N MET A 1 13.75 -65.39 -17.51
CA MET A 1 13.59 -64.57 -16.28
C MET A 1 12.58 -63.46 -16.59
N LYS A 2 11.48 -63.39 -15.84
CA LYS A 2 10.36 -62.45 -16.05
C LYS A 2 10.46 -61.29 -15.05
N HIS A 3 9.86 -60.15 -15.45
CA HIS A 3 9.42 -59.00 -14.65
C HIS A 3 10.48 -57.90 -14.41
N LYS A 4 10.18 -56.60 -14.47
CA LYS A 4 8.93 -55.83 -14.70
C LYS A 4 9.39 -54.40 -15.01
N LEU A 5 8.86 -53.78 -16.08
CA LEU A 5 8.98 -52.33 -16.32
C LEU A 5 8.16 -51.61 -15.23
N TRP A 6 8.78 -50.71 -14.47
CA TRP A 6 8.08 -49.80 -13.57
C TRP A 6 7.79 -48.50 -14.30
N LEU A 7 6.49 -48.25 -14.51
CA LEU A 7 5.94 -46.98 -14.99
C LEU A 7 6.21 -45.89 -13.95
N PHE A 8 6.89 -44.83 -14.36
CA PHE A 8 6.93 -43.57 -13.62
C PHE A 8 5.55 -42.92 -13.66
N GLY A 9 4.82 -43.04 -12.55
CA GLY A 9 3.50 -42.45 -12.35
C GLY A 9 3.59 -41.02 -11.84
N LEU A 10 2.99 -40.12 -12.63
CA LEU A 10 2.31 -38.87 -12.25
C LEU A 10 3.08 -37.83 -11.42
N PHE A 11 3.62 -36.87 -12.16
CA PHE A 11 3.80 -35.49 -11.72
C PHE A 11 2.41 -34.92 -11.38
N SER A 12 2.08 -34.87 -10.09
CA SER A 12 0.84 -34.24 -9.63
C SER A 12 0.95 -32.74 -9.88
N LEU A 13 0.12 -32.25 -10.80
CA LEU A 13 -0.13 -30.84 -11.09
C LEU A 13 -0.49 -30.12 -9.78
N LEU A 14 0.46 -29.37 -9.22
CA LEU A 14 0.16 -28.30 -8.27
C LEU A 14 -0.49 -27.18 -9.07
N ILE A 15 -1.81 -27.28 -9.27
CA ILE A 15 -2.64 -26.13 -9.65
C ILE A 15 -2.71 -25.25 -8.41
N MET A 16 -1.65 -24.46 -8.17
CA MET A 16 -1.77 -23.26 -7.36
C MET A 16 -2.71 -22.34 -8.13
N GLY A 17 -3.99 -22.38 -7.74
CA GLY A 17 -5.00 -21.45 -8.23
C GLY A 17 -4.48 -20.04 -8.05
N LYS A 18 -4.23 -19.35 -9.16
CA LYS A 18 -4.09 -17.90 -9.17
C LYS A 18 -5.44 -17.33 -8.72
N LEU A 19 -5.62 -17.14 -7.42
CA LEU A 19 -6.71 -16.31 -6.91
C LEU A 19 -6.61 -14.98 -7.65
N SER A 20 -7.69 -14.62 -8.32
CA SER A 20 -7.78 -13.41 -9.14
C SER A 20 -7.37 -12.19 -8.32
N ALA A 21 -6.22 -11.59 -8.64
CA ALA A 21 -5.74 -10.38 -7.99
C ALA A 21 -6.62 -9.16 -8.34
N ALA A 22 -7.26 -9.18 -9.51
CA ALA A 22 -8.00 -8.03 -10.05
C ALA A 22 -9.24 -7.60 -9.23
N PRO A 23 -10.10 -8.51 -8.70
CA PRO A 23 -11.21 -8.12 -7.83
C PRO A 23 -10.76 -7.43 -6.53
N GLN A 24 -9.73 -7.96 -5.89
CA GLN A 24 -9.21 -7.42 -4.62
C GLN A 24 -8.47 -6.08 -4.81
N GLU A 25 -7.77 -5.92 -5.94
CA GLU A 25 -7.18 -4.64 -6.33
C GLU A 25 -8.27 -3.58 -6.57
N LEU A 26 -9.36 -3.95 -7.24
CA LEU A 26 -10.49 -3.04 -7.48
C LEU A 26 -11.18 -2.62 -6.16
N GLU A 27 -11.28 -3.53 -5.18
CA GLU A 27 -11.76 -3.19 -3.83
C GLU A 27 -10.88 -2.13 -3.16
N CYS A 28 -9.55 -2.28 -3.23
CA CYS A 28 -8.62 -1.26 -2.76
C CYS A 28 -8.86 0.09 -3.43
N VAL A 29 -8.92 0.11 -4.77
CA VAL A 29 -9.16 1.35 -5.53
C VAL A 29 -10.48 2.01 -5.12
N ASN A 30 -11.54 1.22 -4.97
CA ASN A 30 -12.87 1.70 -4.59
C ASN A 30 -12.95 2.22 -3.16
N TYR A 31 -12.16 1.67 -2.24
CA TYR A 31 -12.08 2.16 -0.87
C TYR A 31 -11.43 3.54 -0.83
N PHE A 32 -10.22 3.67 -1.40
CA PHE A 32 -9.44 4.91 -1.32
C PHE A 32 -9.97 6.03 -2.24
N SER A 33 -10.81 5.73 -3.22
CA SER A 33 -11.44 6.76 -4.07
C SER A 33 -12.61 7.49 -3.43
N LYS A 34 -13.15 6.98 -2.31
CA LYS A 34 -14.40 7.48 -1.70
C LYS A 34 -14.20 8.22 -0.39
N LEU A 35 -12.98 8.28 0.14
CA LEU A 35 -12.76 8.94 1.43
C LEU A 35 -12.80 10.45 1.26
N GLU A 36 -13.87 11.09 1.75
CA GLU A 36 -14.03 12.55 1.68
C GLU A 36 -13.70 13.26 2.99
N LYS A 37 -13.99 12.64 4.14
CA LYS A 37 -13.71 13.22 5.47
C LYS A 37 -13.28 12.16 6.49
N PRO A 38 -12.03 12.20 6.99
CA PRO A 38 -11.54 11.19 7.91
C PRO A 38 -12.10 11.37 9.34
N THR A 39 -13.06 10.53 9.73
CA THR A 39 -13.45 10.29 11.13
C THR A 39 -12.39 9.47 11.86
N ALA A 40 -12.41 9.46 13.19
CA ALA A 40 -11.50 8.62 13.99
C ALA A 40 -11.61 7.12 13.63
N GLN A 41 -12.82 6.63 13.36
CA GLN A 41 -13.03 5.25 12.90
C GLN A 41 -12.42 5.02 11.51
N SER A 42 -12.69 5.91 10.55
CA SER A 42 -12.16 5.75 9.18
C SER A 42 -10.63 5.85 9.11
N GLN A 43 -10.02 6.62 10.03
CA GLN A 43 -8.56 6.70 10.19
C GLN A 43 -7.99 5.31 10.52
N PHE A 44 -8.55 4.63 11.52
CA PHE A 44 -8.14 3.27 11.89
C PHE A 44 -8.33 2.25 10.75
N GLU A 45 -9.49 2.30 10.08
CA GLU A 45 -9.78 1.43 8.92
C GLU A 45 -8.79 1.68 7.77
N THR A 46 -8.38 2.94 7.57
CA THR A 46 -7.41 3.31 6.54
C THR A 46 -6.07 2.60 6.76
N TYR A 47 -5.54 2.55 7.97
CA TYR A 47 -4.23 1.91 8.23
C TYR A 47 -4.26 0.43 7.87
N THR A 48 -5.32 -0.25 8.31
CA THR A 48 -5.55 -1.66 7.99
C THR A 48 -5.61 -1.87 6.47
N LYS A 49 -6.40 -1.04 5.78
CA LYS A 49 -6.54 -1.15 4.32
C LYS A 49 -5.28 -0.81 3.56
N VAL A 50 -4.46 0.14 4.02
CA VAL A 50 -3.18 0.43 3.37
C VAL A 50 -2.29 -0.82 3.38
N GLY A 51 -2.15 -1.47 4.54
CA GLY A 51 -1.37 -2.70 4.68
C GLY A 51 -1.82 -3.82 3.73
N GLU A 52 -3.13 -4.04 3.61
CA GLU A 52 -3.69 -5.05 2.70
C GLU A 52 -3.45 -4.74 1.21
N CYS A 53 -3.40 -3.45 0.87
CA CYS A 53 -3.34 -2.96 -0.50
C CYS A 53 -1.92 -2.71 -1.03
N LEU A 54 -0.87 -2.76 -0.18
CA LEU A 54 0.52 -2.47 -0.57
C LEU A 54 0.99 -3.27 -1.79
N LYS A 55 0.62 -4.55 -1.85
CA LYS A 55 1.01 -5.48 -2.93
C LYS A 55 0.56 -5.04 -4.33
N TYR A 56 -0.41 -4.14 -4.44
CA TYR A 56 -0.92 -3.63 -5.72
C TYR A 56 -0.25 -2.32 -6.16
N LEU A 57 0.44 -1.62 -5.25
CA LEU A 57 1.05 -0.32 -5.53
C LEU A 57 2.20 -0.31 -6.55
N PRO A 58 3.00 -1.39 -6.70
CA PRO A 58 4.03 -1.42 -7.74
C PRO A 58 3.46 -1.23 -9.16
N THR A 59 2.26 -1.75 -9.42
CA THR A 59 1.62 -1.76 -10.74
C THR A 59 0.45 -0.79 -10.88
N ASN A 60 -0.12 -0.29 -9.77
CA ASN A 60 -1.30 0.57 -9.81
C ASN A 60 -1.02 1.99 -9.30
N ARG A 61 -0.71 2.89 -10.25
CA ARG A 61 -0.46 4.31 -9.95
C ARG A 61 -1.71 5.08 -9.51
N VAL A 62 -2.89 4.66 -9.95
CA VAL A 62 -4.16 5.29 -9.52
C VAL A 62 -4.40 5.03 -8.03
N LEU A 63 -4.24 3.78 -7.60
CA LEU A 63 -4.34 3.41 -6.19
C LEU A 63 -3.34 4.17 -5.32
N LEU A 64 -2.08 4.29 -5.76
CA LEU A 64 -1.08 5.07 -5.05
C LEU A 64 -1.52 6.53 -4.88
N LYS A 65 -1.98 7.19 -5.95
CA LYS A 65 -2.46 8.58 -5.88
C LYS A 65 -3.66 8.72 -4.93
N ASN A 66 -4.59 7.76 -4.93
CA ASN A 66 -5.72 7.76 -4.02
C ASN A 66 -5.27 7.62 -2.55
N ILE A 67 -4.30 6.74 -2.24
CA ILE A 67 -3.74 6.60 -0.89
C ILE A 67 -3.04 7.89 -0.44
N ILE A 68 -2.25 8.53 -1.32
CA ILE A 68 -1.61 9.82 -1.00
C ILE A 68 -2.67 10.90 -0.73
N ASN A 69 -3.74 10.94 -1.52
CA ASN A 69 -4.84 11.88 -1.29
C ASN A 69 -5.54 11.59 0.05
N THR A 70 -5.75 10.32 0.40
CA THR A 70 -6.28 9.91 1.70
C THR A 70 -5.39 10.37 2.86
N TYR A 71 -4.07 10.19 2.76
CA TYR A 71 -3.14 10.68 3.79
C TYR A 71 -3.17 12.19 3.93
N LYS A 72 -3.24 12.91 2.80
CA LYS A 72 -3.40 14.37 2.80
C LYS A 72 -4.62 14.78 3.63
N LEU A 73 -5.78 14.14 3.39
CA LEU A 73 -7.01 14.42 4.13
C LEU A 73 -6.89 14.07 5.63
N ILE A 74 -6.22 12.96 5.95
CA ILE A 74 -6.00 12.56 7.35
C ILE A 74 -5.13 13.59 8.08
N PHE A 75 -4.05 14.09 7.46
CA PHE A 75 -3.16 15.07 8.10
C PHE A 75 -3.84 16.40 8.41
N GLN A 76 -4.89 16.77 7.68
CA GLN A 76 -5.69 17.96 7.96
C GLN A 76 -6.51 17.87 9.26
N VAL A 77 -6.88 16.64 9.68
CA VAL A 77 -7.66 16.43 10.92
C VAL A 77 -6.83 15.83 12.06
N ASN A 78 -5.76 15.11 11.73
CA ASN A 78 -4.86 14.47 12.67
C ASN A 78 -3.43 14.50 12.10
N PRO A 79 -2.59 15.45 12.53
CA PRO A 79 -1.29 15.71 11.92
C PRO A 79 -0.23 14.64 12.22
N SER A 80 -0.54 13.61 13.01
CA SER A 80 0.38 12.55 13.38
C SER A 80 0.97 11.81 12.16
N HIS A 81 2.28 11.56 12.15
CA HIS A 81 2.95 10.77 11.12
C HIS A 81 2.82 9.26 11.31
N TYR A 82 2.37 8.78 12.47
CA TYR A 82 2.15 7.34 12.75
C TYR A 82 1.16 6.69 11.78
N HIS A 83 0.30 7.49 11.16
CA HIS A 83 -0.63 7.06 10.11
C HIS A 83 0.07 6.39 8.92
N LEU A 84 1.35 6.71 8.71
CA LEU A 84 2.15 6.20 7.62
C LEU A 84 2.83 4.86 7.92
N GLU A 85 2.77 4.35 9.15
CA GLU A 85 3.56 3.18 9.58
C GLU A 85 3.37 1.98 8.64
N SER A 86 2.12 1.59 8.37
CA SER A 86 1.81 0.49 7.45
C SER A 86 2.22 0.76 5.99
N PHE A 87 2.48 2.00 5.60
CA PHE A 87 2.93 2.39 4.27
C PHE A 87 4.46 2.40 4.12
N MET A 88 5.20 2.44 5.24
CA MET A 88 6.66 2.59 5.23
C MET A 88 7.42 1.51 4.46
N PRO A 89 7.06 0.21 4.51
CA PRO A 89 7.75 -0.80 3.71
C PRO A 89 7.76 -0.48 2.21
N PHE A 90 6.61 -0.04 1.67
CA PHE A 90 6.52 0.33 0.25
C PHE A 90 7.28 1.63 -0.04
N TYR A 91 7.14 2.65 0.81
CA TYR A 91 7.82 3.94 0.63
C TYR A 91 9.34 3.81 0.60
N ILE A 92 9.92 3.00 1.48
CA ILE A 92 11.38 2.79 1.55
C ILE A 92 11.92 2.22 0.25
N GLU A 93 11.21 1.26 -0.36
CA GLU A 93 11.61 0.61 -1.60
C GLU A 93 11.30 1.46 -2.85
N ASN A 94 10.32 2.36 -2.79
CA ASN A 94 9.75 3.06 -3.94
C ASN A 94 9.74 4.58 -3.78
N GLN A 95 10.69 5.15 -3.03
CA GLN A 95 10.69 6.56 -2.63
C GLN A 95 10.47 7.53 -3.80
N LEU A 96 11.16 7.37 -4.93
CA LEU A 96 11.03 8.26 -6.08
C LEU A 96 9.59 8.29 -6.65
N ILE A 97 8.96 7.13 -6.74
CA ILE A 97 7.59 6.97 -7.25
C ILE A 97 6.58 7.60 -6.29
N VAL A 98 6.79 7.43 -4.98
CA VAL A 98 5.94 8.05 -3.96
C VAL A 98 6.11 9.56 -3.97
N ASP A 99 7.35 10.06 -4.05
CA ASP A 99 7.63 11.49 -4.07
C ASP A 99 7.02 12.18 -5.29
N GLU A 100 7.01 11.52 -6.45
CA GLU A 100 6.28 11.96 -7.65
C GLU A 100 4.77 12.01 -7.39
N ALA A 101 4.18 10.95 -6.82
CA ALA A 101 2.76 10.92 -6.49
C ALA A 101 2.35 12.01 -5.48
N VAL A 102 3.20 12.32 -4.49
CA VAL A 102 2.98 13.44 -3.55
C VAL A 102 2.96 14.78 -4.27
N ARG A 103 3.92 15.03 -5.19
CA ARG A 103 3.95 16.28 -5.98
C ARG A 103 2.72 16.42 -6.89
N ASP A 104 2.25 15.31 -7.46
CA ASP A 104 1.08 15.29 -8.34
C ASP A 104 -0.25 15.55 -7.60
N VAL A 105 -0.36 15.07 -6.35
CA VAL A 105 -1.62 15.09 -5.59
C VAL A 105 -1.69 16.30 -4.64
N VAL A 106 -0.59 16.63 -3.96
CA VAL A 106 -0.53 17.70 -2.97
C VAL A 106 -0.01 18.96 -3.66
N LEU A 107 -0.92 19.72 -4.29
CA LEU A 107 -0.57 20.87 -5.14
C LEU A 107 -0.07 22.08 -4.37
N ASP A 108 -0.60 22.32 -3.17
CA ASP A 108 -0.14 23.39 -2.30
C ASP A 108 1.29 23.10 -1.80
N GLU A 109 2.18 24.09 -1.90
CA GLU A 109 3.60 23.93 -1.53
C GLU A 109 3.78 23.70 -0.03
N ALA A 110 3.05 24.42 0.82
CA ALA A 110 3.18 24.29 2.27
C ALA A 110 2.66 22.92 2.73
N GLU A 111 1.47 22.50 2.27
CA GLU A 111 0.94 21.16 2.54
C GLU A 111 1.89 20.06 2.05
N ARG A 112 2.51 20.26 0.89
CA ARG A 112 3.44 19.29 0.30
C ARG A 112 4.74 19.16 1.09
N GLN A 113 5.35 20.28 1.47
CA GLN A 113 6.53 20.27 2.35
C GLN A 113 6.23 19.58 3.67
N GLU A 114 5.05 19.87 4.22
CA GLU A 114 4.56 19.27 5.45
C GLU A 114 4.32 17.75 5.32
N PHE A 115 3.82 17.30 4.17
CA PHE A 115 3.67 15.88 3.84
C PHE A 115 5.03 15.20 3.75
N PHE A 116 6.00 15.80 3.05
CA PHE A 116 7.36 15.25 2.94
C PHE A 116 8.05 15.15 4.30
N LEU A 117 7.90 16.17 5.15
CA LEU A 117 8.41 16.12 6.52
C LEU A 117 7.86 14.90 7.27
N ARG A 118 6.56 14.61 7.15
CA ARG A 118 5.94 13.44 7.78
C ARG A 118 6.45 12.13 7.22
N LEU A 119 6.60 12.01 5.91
CA LEU A 119 7.20 10.84 5.27
C LEU A 119 8.63 10.60 5.76
N THR A 120 9.44 11.64 5.85
CA THR A 120 10.82 11.54 6.35
C THR A 120 10.86 11.15 7.83
N THR A 121 10.01 11.74 8.67
CA THR A 121 9.92 11.40 10.09
C THR A 121 9.46 9.95 10.30
N ALA A 122 8.38 9.53 9.63
CA ALA A 122 7.88 8.15 9.72
C ALA A 122 8.91 7.14 9.23
N LYS A 123 9.60 7.42 8.12
CA LYS A 123 10.68 6.56 7.60
C LYS A 123 11.81 6.41 8.61
N ARG A 124 12.24 7.52 9.22
CA ARG A 124 13.29 7.51 10.25
C ARG A 124 12.88 6.64 11.43
N GLU A 125 11.68 6.86 11.98
CA GLU A 125 11.20 6.11 13.14
C GLU A 125 10.97 4.63 12.84
N PHE A 126 10.47 4.29 11.65
CA PHE A 126 10.34 2.92 11.20
C PHE A 126 11.70 2.19 11.13
N ILE A 127 12.74 2.86 10.63
CA ILE A 127 14.10 2.30 10.57
C ILE A 127 14.71 2.15 11.97
N GLU A 128 14.44 3.10 12.86
CA GLU A 128 14.93 3.10 14.24
C GLU A 128 14.17 2.11 15.16
N GLY A 129 13.05 1.54 14.71
CA GLY A 129 12.19 0.67 15.53
C GLY A 129 11.34 1.43 16.56
N ASN A 130 11.12 2.73 16.32
CA ASN A 130 10.33 3.63 17.16
C ASN A 130 8.94 3.94 16.56
N GLY A 131 8.63 3.29 15.42
CA GLY A 131 7.37 3.42 14.68
C GLY A 131 6.30 2.47 15.19
#